data_AF-A0A534K3P9-F1
#
_entry.id   AF-A0A534K3P9-F1
#
_cell.length_a   1.000
_cell.length_b   1.000
_cell.length_c   1.000
_cell.angle_alpha   90.00
_cell.angle_beta   90.00
_cell.angle_gamma   90.00
#
_symmetry.space_group_name_H-M   'P 1'
#
loop_
_entity.id
_entity.type
_entity.pdbx_description
1 polymer ?
#
loop_
_entity_poly.entity_id
_entity_poly.type
_entity_poly.pdbx_seq_one_letter_code
_entity_poly.pdbx_strand_id
1 'polypeptide(L)' 'MDSPTRARILKEALKARHEQPFETALGRAVRHLGGDYAQYLAIIAEVREYGRVHGADLRNAARALADQP' A
#
# COMPACT_ATOMS: atom_id res chain seq x y z
N MET A 1 13.99 -16.04 0.94
CA MET A 1 12.74 -15.52 1.54
C MET A 1 11.91 -14.99 0.40
N ASP A 2 10.67 -15.45 0.27
CA ASP A 2 9.76 -14.93 -0.75
C ASP A 2 9.43 -13.47 -0.46
N SER A 3 9.45 -12.64 -1.51
CA SER A 3 9.10 -11.24 -1.39
C SER A 3 7.61 -11.11 -1.03
N PRO A 4 7.22 -10.24 -0.08
CA PRO A 4 5.82 -10.05 0.29
C PRO A 4 4.98 -9.56 -0.90
N THR A 5 3.78 -10.10 -1.03
CA THR A 5 2.86 -9.71 -2.11
C THR A 5 2.31 -8.30 -1.87
N ARG A 6 1.99 -7.59 -2.97
CA ARG A 6 1.32 -6.27 -2.95
C ARG A 6 0.11 -6.28 -2.02
N ALA A 7 -0.79 -7.24 -2.18
CA ALA A 7 -2.02 -7.35 -1.39
C ALA A 7 -1.73 -7.48 0.11
N ARG A 8 -0.71 -8.26 0.50
CA ARG A 8 -0.33 -8.42 1.92
C ARG A 8 0.22 -7.11 2.50
N ILE A 9 1.04 -6.38 1.74
CA ILE A 9 1.58 -5.08 2.15
C ILE A 9 0.45 -4.05 2.31
N LEU A 10 -0.47 -3.96 1.35
CA LEU A 10 -1.59 -3.02 1.41
C LEU A 10 -2.50 -3.31 2.61
N LYS A 11 -2.82 -4.59 2.86
CA LYS A 11 -3.61 -5.01 4.03
C LYS A 11 -2.92 -4.62 5.34
N GLU A 12 -1.60 -4.81 5.44
CA GLU A 12 -0.83 -4.40 6.62
C GLU A 12 -0.82 -2.88 6.80
N ALA A 13 -0.61 -2.11 5.72
CA ALA A 13 -0.64 -0.65 5.76
C ALA A 13 -2.01 -0.10 6.19
N LEU A 14 -3.10 -0.74 5.76
CA LEU A 14 -4.47 -0.35 6.07
C LEU A 14 -4.87 -0.64 7.54
N LYS A 15 -4.13 -1.46 8.29
CA LYS A 15 -4.34 -1.65 9.73
C LYS A 15 -4.03 -0.39 10.54
N ALA A 16 -3.13 0.46 10.05
CA ALA A 16 -2.85 1.73 10.69
C ALA A 16 -4.10 2.62 10.62
N ARG A 17 -4.59 3.07 11.78
CA ARG A 17 -5.68 4.04 11.88
C ARG A 17 -5.29 5.37 11.20
N HIS A 18 -6.24 6.30 11.09
CA HIS A 18 -6.01 7.63 10.52
C HIS A 18 -5.05 8.53 11.34
N GLU A 19 -4.34 7.96 12.32
CA GLU A 19 -3.34 8.64 13.16
C GLU A 19 -2.08 9.03 12.38
N GLN A 20 -1.85 8.45 11.20
CA GLN A 20 -0.73 8.80 10.33
C GLN A 20 -1.11 8.77 8.83
N PRO A 21 -0.37 9.51 7.97
CA PRO A 21 -0.51 9.44 6.52
C PRO A 21 -0.35 8.00 6.00
N PHE A 22 -1.04 7.68 4.90
CA PHE A 22 -1.02 6.35 4.33
C PHE A 22 0.38 5.94 3.85
N GLU A 23 1.15 6.86 3.28
CA GLU A 23 2.51 6.62 2.82
C GLU A 23 3.44 6.16 3.95
N THR A 24 3.31 6.78 5.13
CA THR A 24 4.05 6.38 6.33
C THR A 24 3.67 4.98 6.78
N ALA A 25 2.37 4.65 6.75
CA ALA A 25 1.89 3.31 7.06
C ALA A 25 2.39 2.27 6.05
N LEU A 26 2.39 2.61 4.77
CA LEU A 26 2.89 1.77 3.69
C LEU A 26 4.39 1.50 3.84
N GLY A 27 5.21 2.53 4.09
CA GLY A 27 6.65 2.36 4.32
C GLY A 27 6.96 1.46 5.52
N ARG A 28 6.16 1.56 6.60
CA ARG A 28 6.27 0.65 7.75
C ARG A 28 5.87 -0.78 7.40
N ALA A 29 4.77 -0.97 6.67
CA ALA A 29 4.30 -2.28 6.24
C ALA A 29 5.31 -2.99 5.34
N VAL A 30 5.88 -2.29 4.36
CA VAL A 30 6.93 -2.81 3.48
C VAL A 30 8.12 -3.31 4.30
N ARG A 31 8.66 -2.49 5.21
CA ARG A 31 9.79 -2.89 6.08
C ARG A 31 9.44 -4.04 7.01
N HIS A 32 8.26 -4.00 7.64
CA HIS A 32 7.79 -5.04 8.55
C HIS A 32 7.70 -6.41 7.87
N LEU A 33 7.33 -6.43 6.59
CA LEU A 33 7.19 -7.64 5.79
C LEU A 33 8.46 -8.04 5.03
N GLY A 34 9.58 -7.36 5.26
CA GLY A 34 10.87 -7.68 4.63
C GLY A 34 11.02 -7.20 3.18
N GLY A 35 10.18 -6.26 2.74
CA GLY A 35 10.31 -5.61 1.44
C GLY A 35 11.28 -4.42 1.44
N ASP A 36 11.59 -3.92 0.26
CA ASP A 36 12.56 -2.84 0.05
C ASP A 36 11.94 -1.52 -0.43
N TYR A 37 12.79 -0.50 -0.63
CA TYR A 37 12.34 0.80 -1.09
C TYR A 37 11.78 0.78 -2.52
N ALA A 38 12.27 -0.10 -3.39
CA ALA A 38 11.77 -0.23 -4.75
C ALA A 38 10.33 -0.77 -4.74
N GLN A 39 10.02 -1.74 -3.87
CA GLN A 39 8.66 -2.22 -3.66
C GLN A 39 7.73 -1.14 -3.12
N TYR A 40 8.21 -0.31 -2.17
CA TYR A 40 7.44 0.84 -1.71
C TYR A 40 7.07 1.76 -2.88
N LEU A 41 8.04 2.11 -3.75
CA LEU A 41 7.81 2.99 -4.89
C LEU A 41 6.82 2.39 -5.90
N ALA A 42 6.95 1.10 -6.20
CA ALA A 42 6.04 0.41 -7.10
C ALA A 42 4.59 0.44 -6.57
N ILE A 43 4.39 0.10 -5.29
CA ILE A 43 3.06 0.04 -4.69
C ILE A 43 2.43 1.44 -4.58
N ILE A 44 3.19 2.45 -4.14
CA ILE A 44 2.62 3.80 -4.00
C ILE A 44 2.29 4.42 -5.35
N ALA A 45 3.05 4.12 -6.40
CA ALA A 45 2.73 4.54 -7.76
C ALA A 45 1.41 3.94 -8.24
N GLU A 46 1.21 2.63 -8.02
CA GLU A 46 -0.03 1.94 -8.37
C GLU A 46 -1.25 2.48 -7.60
N VAL A 47 -1.11 2.72 -6.30
CA VAL A 47 -2.17 3.32 -5.47
C VAL A 47 -2.53 4.72 -5.96
N ARG A 48 -1.53 5.55 -6.28
CA ARG A 48 -1.76 6.91 -6.80
C ARG A 48 -2.44 6.88 -8.17
N GLU A 49 -2.01 6.00 -9.05
CA GLU A 49 -2.61 5.85 -10.37
C GLU A 49 -4.06 5.38 -10.27
N TYR A 50 -4.34 4.38 -9.43
CA TYR A 50 -5.71 3.94 -9.17
C TYR A 50 -6.56 5.09 -8.64
N GLY A 51 -6.06 5.84 -7.65
CA GLY A 51 -6.74 7.00 -7.08
C GLY A 51 -7.04 8.07 -8.12
N ARG A 52 -6.08 8.36 -9.01
CA ARG A 52 -6.23 9.31 -10.12
C ARG A 52 -7.31 8.88 -11.11
N VAL A 53 -7.31 7.61 -11.50
CA VAL A 53 -8.26 7.06 -12.50
C VAL A 53 -9.68 6.98 -11.94
N HIS A 54 -9.83 6.65 -10.64
CA HIS A 54 -11.13 6.37 -10.03
C HIS A 54 -11.66 7.48 -9.11
N GLY A 55 -10.96 8.61 -8.98
CA GLY A 55 -11.34 9.70 -8.08
C GLY A 55 -11.33 9.29 -6.60
N ALA A 56 -10.45 8.38 -6.21
CA ALA A 56 -10.37 7.85 -4.85
C ALA A 56 -9.17 8.42 -4.08
N ASP A 57 -9.34 8.62 -2.78
CA ASP A 57 -8.19 8.88 -1.89
C ASP A 57 -7.28 7.65 -1.79
N LEU A 58 -6.06 7.85 -1.27
CA LEU A 58 -5.05 6.79 -1.20
C LEU A 58 -5.50 5.57 -0.40
N ARG A 59 -6.30 5.74 0.66
CA ARG A 59 -6.75 4.62 1.49
C ARG A 59 -7.85 3.82 0.79
N ASN A 60 -8.77 4.49 0.11
CA ASN A 60 -9.81 3.85 -0.67
C ASN A 60 -9.23 3.17 -1.92
N ALA A 61 -8.28 3.80 -2.60
CA ALA A 61 -7.52 3.18 -3.68
C ALA A 61 -6.74 1.94 -3.21
N ALA A 62 -6.01 2.05 -2.09
CA ALA A 62 -5.29 0.93 -1.50
C ALA A 62 -6.22 -0.22 -1.08
N ARG A 63 -7.42 0.07 -0.57
CA ARG A 63 -8.41 -0.95 -0.21
C ARG A 63 -8.89 -1.70 -1.45
N ALA A 64 -9.24 -0.98 -2.52
CA ALA A 64 -9.63 -1.59 -3.78
C ALA A 64 -8.53 -2.48 -4.37
N LEU A 65 -7.27 -2.02 -4.37
CA LEU A 65 -6.11 -2.79 -4.86
C LEU A 65 -5.74 -3.99 -3.96
N ALA A 66 -6.05 -3.92 -2.66
CA ALA A 66 -5.80 -5.02 -1.73
C ALA A 66 -6.76 -6.21 -1.90
N ASP A 67 -7.94 -5.93 -2.47
CA ASP A 67 -8.98 -6.92 -2.75
C ASP A 67 -8.89 -7.49 -4.17
N GLN A 68 -8.01 -6.93 -5.02
CA GLN A 68 -7.67 -7.50 -6.32
C GLN A 68 -6.76 -8.73 -6.16
N PRO A 69 -6.96 -9.77 -6.99
CA PRO A 69 -6.13 -10.97 -7.00
C PRO A 69 -4.66 -10.69 -7.35
#